data_AF-A0A8J3LZY7-F1
#
_entry.id   AF-A0A8J3LZY7-F1
#
_cell.length_a   1.000
_cell.length_b   1.000
_cell.length_c   1.000
_cell.angle_alpha   90.00
_cell.angle_beta   90.00
_cell.angle_gamma   90.00
#
_symmetry.space_group_name_H-M   'P 1'
#
loop_
_entity.id
_entity.type
_entity.pdbx_description
1 polymer ?
#
loop_
_entity_poly.entity_id
_entity_poly.type
_entity_poly.pdbx_seq_one_letter_code
_entity_poly.pdbx_strand_id
1 'polypeptide(L)' 'MLIKTTSCDAGVRVDLWCDSCDVLFSPGASTPQILSAVWAAAKARGWSTKGLGPAGRHFCPSCADPRGDERLVHVVPSTS' A
#
# COMPACT_ATOMS: atom_id res chain seq x y z
N MET A 1 43.29 3.48 -5.14
CA MET A 1 42.71 2.77 -3.99
C MET A 1 41.26 2.46 -4.31
N LEU A 2 40.98 1.24 -4.81
CA LEU A 2 39.63 0.81 -5.21
C LEU A 2 38.96 0.17 -4.00
N ILE A 3 38.14 0.94 -3.29
CA ILE A 3 37.31 0.40 -2.21
C ILE A 3 36.05 -0.16 -2.86
N LYS A 4 36.12 -1.44 -3.24
CA LYS A 4 34.97 -2.21 -3.72
C LYS A 4 34.22 -2.73 -2.49
N THR A 5 33.38 -1.89 -1.90
CA THR A 5 32.44 -2.32 -0.86
C THR A 5 31.24 -2.98 -1.53
N THR A 6 31.37 -4.26 -1.86
CA THR A 6 30.21 -5.14 -2.02
C THR A 6 29.64 -5.39 -0.62
N SER A 7 28.76 -4.50 -0.16
CA SER A 7 27.85 -4.82 0.94
C SER A 7 26.88 -5.86 0.40
N CYS A 8 27.11 -7.12 0.77
CA CYS A 8 26.16 -8.22 0.64
C CYS A 8 25.31 -8.30 1.92
N ASP A 9 24.81 -7.16 2.42
CA ASP A 9 23.67 -7.19 3.32
C ASP A 9 22.45 -7.44 2.46
N ALA A 10 22.11 -8.72 2.24
CA ALA A 10 20.77 -9.09 1.82
C ALA A 10 19.82 -8.76 2.98
N GLY A 11 19.60 -7.46 3.19
CA GLY A 11 18.69 -6.94 4.19
C GLY A 11 17.31 -7.53 3.93
N VAL A 12 16.62 -7.88 5.02
CA VAL A 12 15.22 -8.27 4.94
C VAL A 12 14.47 -7.12 4.27
N ARG A 13 13.87 -7.38 3.11
CA ARG A 13 12.89 -6.46 2.52
C ARG A 13 11.51 -6.84 3.02
N VAL A 14 10.81 -5.84 3.54
CA VAL A 14 9.40 -5.96 3.88
C VAL A 14 8.64 -5.15 2.85
N ASP A 15 8.10 -5.82 1.84
CA ASP A 15 7.18 -5.23 0.89
C ASP A 15 5.73 -5.46 1.35
N LEU A 16 4.85 -4.52 1.02
CA LEU A 16 3.43 -4.60 1.35
C LEU A 16 2.62 -4.80 0.07
N TRP A 17 1.71 -5.78 0.08
CA TRP A 17 0.87 -6.10 -1.08
C TRP A 17 -0.56 -5.63 -0.83
N CYS A 18 -1.23 -5.18 -1.89
CA CYS A 18 -2.66 -4.94 -1.84
C CYS A 18 -3.42 -6.27 -1.96
N ASP A 19 -4.24 -6.59 -0.96
CA ASP A 19 -5.06 -7.81 -0.92
C ASP A 19 -6.16 -7.88 -2.01
N SER A 20 -6.37 -6.82 -2.80
CA SER A 20 -7.41 -6.76 -3.83
C SER A 20 -6.89 -6.79 -5.27
N CYS A 21 -5.71 -6.25 -5.53
CA CYS A 21 -5.18 -6.09 -6.89
C CYS A 21 -3.69 -6.42 -7.00
N ASP A 22 -3.08 -6.94 -5.94
CA ASP A 22 -1.68 -7.34 -5.86
C ASP A 22 -0.67 -6.23 -6.18
N VAL A 23 -1.10 -4.97 -6.15
CA VAL A 23 -0.20 -3.82 -6.27
C VAL A 23 0.79 -3.84 -5.11
N LEU A 24 2.07 -3.67 -5.44
CA LEU A 24 3.17 -3.67 -4.49
C LEU A 24 3.47 -2.26 -3.98
N PHE A 25 3.61 -2.11 -2.67
CA PHE A 25 4.26 -0.97 -2.06
C PHE A 25 5.65 -1.36 -1.58
N SER A 26 6.66 -0.79 -2.25
CA SER A 26 8.05 -0.86 -1.81
C SER A 26 8.43 0.42 -1.07
N PRO A 27 8.85 0.33 0.20
CA PRO A 27 9.25 1.49 0.97
C PRO A 27 10.61 2.05 0.48
N GLY A 28 10.84 3.35 0.72
CA GLY A 28 12.11 3.99 0.40
C GLY A 28 13.26 3.51 1.29
N ALA A 29 14.51 3.77 0.87
CA ALA A 29 15.71 3.34 1.61
C ALA A 29 15.81 3.88 3.05
N SER A 30 15.12 4.98 3.35
CA SER A 30 15.07 5.59 4.69
C SER A 30 14.03 4.95 5.62
N THR A 31 13.16 4.07 5.12
CA THR A 31 12.14 3.41 5.94
C THR A 31 12.72 2.16 6.57
N PRO A 32 12.66 2.01 7.91
CA PRO A 32 13.02 0.77 8.58
C PRO A 32 12.25 -0.42 7.98
N GLN A 33 12.95 -1.51 7.67
CA GLN A 33 12.37 -2.72 7.07
C GLN A 33 11.64 -3.58 8.11
N ILE A 34 10.69 -2.98 8.83
CA ILE A 34 9.80 -3.63 9.80
C ILE A 34 8.35 -3.29 9.42
N LEU A 35 7.45 -4.26 9.60
CA LEU A 35 6.06 -4.18 9.12
C LEU A 35 5.34 -2.90 9.60
N SER A 36 5.54 -2.50 10.86
CA SER A 36 4.92 -1.29 11.41
C SER A 36 5.38 0.01 10.74
N ALA A 37 6.67 0.12 10.38
CA ALA A 37 7.24 1.29 9.72
C ALA A 37 6.86 1.32 8.23
N VAL A 38 6.89 0.16 7.56
CA VAL A 38 6.41 0.02 6.18
C VAL A 38 4.93 0.38 6.10
N TRP A 39 4.12 -0.11 7.05
CA TRP A 39 2.71 0.23 7.13
C TRP A 39 2.46 1.73 7.40
N ALA A 40 3.25 2.35 8.28
CA ALA A 40 3.16 3.80 8.51
C ALA A 40 3.47 4.60 7.22
N ALA A 41 4.49 4.20 6.47
CA ALA A 41 4.85 4.81 5.19
C ALA A 41 3.77 4.60 4.11
N ALA A 42 3.17 3.41 4.05
CA ALA A 42 2.06 3.11 3.15
C ALA A 42 0.82 3.96 3.48
N LYS A 43 0.45 4.08 4.76
CA LYS A 43 -0.65 4.95 5.21
C LYS A 43 -0.45 6.41 4.85
N ALA A 44 0.78 6.94 4.98
CA ALA A 44 1.10 8.31 4.57
C ALA A 44 0.89 8.54 3.05
N ARG A 45 0.83 7.47 2.26
CA ARG A 45 0.56 7.47 0.82
C ARG A 45 -0.89 7.09 0.47
N GLY A 46 -1.79 7.03 1.45
CA GLY A 46 -3.21 6.77 1.25
C GLY A 46 -3.61 5.29 1.24
N TRP A 47 -2.74 4.38 1.66
CA TRP A 47 -3.14 2.98 1.86
C TRP A 47 -4.08 2.85 3.06
N SER A 48 -5.03 1.92 2.98
CA SER A 48 -5.99 1.64 4.05
C SER A 48 -5.92 0.18 4.49
N THR A 49 -6.46 -0.11 5.67
CA THR A 49 -6.54 -1.48 6.18
C THR A 49 -7.96 -1.80 6.65
N LYS A 50 -8.36 -3.06 6.47
CA LYS A 50 -9.58 -3.61 7.05
C LYS A 50 -9.19 -4.71 8.03
N GLY A 51 -9.36 -4.44 9.33
CA GLY A 51 -8.95 -5.32 10.43
C GLY A 51 -8.18 -4.57 11.51
N LEU A 52 -7.80 -5.27 12.58
CA LEU A 52 -7.02 -4.70 13.68
C LEU A 52 -5.52 -4.76 13.37
N GLY A 53 -4.91 -3.59 13.18
CA GLY A 53 -3.46 -3.44 13.09
C GLY A 53 -2.84 -3.93 11.77
N PRO A 54 -1.51 -4.14 11.74
CA PRO A 54 -0.75 -4.48 10.53
C PRO A 54 -0.93 -5.93 10.05
N ALA A 55 -1.74 -6.73 10.76
CA ALA A 55 -2.13 -8.07 10.34
C ALA A 55 -3.48 -8.08 9.60
N GLY A 56 -4.13 -6.92 9.48
CA GLY A 56 -5.34 -6.76 8.70
C GLY A 56 -5.08 -6.86 7.19
N ARG A 57 -6.14 -6.86 6.40
CA ARG A 57 -6.02 -6.75 4.94
C ARG A 57 -5.60 -5.33 4.57
N HIS A 58 -4.70 -5.18 3.62
CA HIS A 58 -4.14 -3.91 3.17
C HIS A 58 -4.63 -3.59 1.76
N PHE A 59 -5.02 -2.34 1.54
CA PHE A 59 -5.56 -1.86 0.28
C PHE A 59 -4.77 -0.65 -0.21
N CYS A 60 -4.36 -0.67 -1.48
CA CYS A 60 -3.75 0.48 -2.13
C CYS A 60 -4.79 1.59 -2.32
N PRO A 61 -4.41 2.86 -2.53
CA PRO A 61 -5.36 3.98 -2.65
C PRO A 61 -6.48 3.77 -3.68
N SER A 62 -6.21 3.02 -4.75
CA SER A 62 -7.21 2.72 -5.79
C SER A 62 -8.23 1.67 -5.36
N CYS A 63 -7.86 0.74 -4.48
CA CYS A 63 -8.74 -0.31 -3.94
C CYS A 63 -9.22 0.00 -2.52
N ALA A 64 -8.57 0.95 -1.86
CA ALA A 64 -8.90 1.49 -0.56
C ALA A 64 -10.11 2.39 -0.73
N ASP A 65 -11.27 1.76 -0.91
CA ASP A 65 -12.58 2.35 -1.13
C ASP A 65 -12.64 3.83 -0.71
N PRO A 66 -12.38 4.75 -1.65
CA PRO A 66 -12.67 6.13 -1.42
C PRO A 66 -14.11 6.30 -1.91
N ARG A 67 -15.05 6.44 -0.94
CA ARG A 67 -16.29 7.23 -1.01
C ARG A 67 -17.61 6.44 -1.06
N GLY A 68 -18.24 6.40 0.11
CA GLY A 68 -19.67 6.72 0.23
C GLY A 68 -20.00 8.20 -0.01
N ASP A 69 -19.38 8.87 -1.00
CA ASP A 69 -19.61 10.32 -1.28
C ASP A 69 -19.26 10.76 -2.71
N GLU A 70 -19.31 9.87 -3.70
CA GLU A 70 -19.36 10.27 -5.13
C GLU A 70 -20.57 9.62 -5.79
N ARG A 71 -21.72 10.26 -5.55
CA ARG A 71 -22.85 10.40 -6.48
C ARG A 71 -23.05 9.19 -7.40
N LEU A 72 -23.75 8.18 -6.89
CA LEU A 72 -24.56 7.30 -7.72
C LEU A 72 -25.44 8.20 -8.59
N VAL A 73 -24.99 8.47 -9.82
CA VAL A 73 -25.85 9.01 -10.86
C VAL A 73 -26.89 7.93 -11.04
N HIS A 74 -28.11 8.19 -10.56
CA HIS A 74 -29.28 7.42 -10.94
C HIS A 74 -29.32 7.42 -12.47
N VAL A 75 -28.90 6.31 -13.08
CA VAL A 75 -29.23 6.02 -14.47
C VAL A 75 -30.73 5.76 -14.45
N VAL A 76 -31.51 6.82 -14.66
CA VAL A 76 -32.92 6.67 -15.02
C VAL A 76 -32.93 5.98 -16.37
N PRO A 77 -33.62 4.84 -16.55
CA PRO A 77 -33.73 4.23 -17.86
C PRO A 77 -34.46 5.23 -18.78
N SER A 78 -33.79 5.67 -19.84
CA SER A 78 -34.44 6.38 -20.94
C SER A 78 -35.35 5.39 -21.65
N THR A 79 -36.63 5.40 -21.30
CA THR A 79 -37.68 4.80 -22.11
C THR A 79 -37.84 5.64 -23.38
N SER A 80 -37.55 5.04 -24.54
CA SER A 80 -38.07 5.48 -25.83
C SER A 80 -38.36 4.24 -26.67
#